data_AF-A0A3D4HGJ7-F1
#
_entry.id   AF-A0A3D4HGJ7-F1
#
_cell.length_a   1.000
_cell.length_b   1.000
_cell.length_c   1.000
_cell.angle_alpha   90.00
_cell.angle_beta   90.00
_cell.angle_gamma   90.00
#
_symmetry.space_group_name_H-M   'P 1'
#
loop_
_entity.id
_entity.type
_entity.pdbx_description
1 polymer ?
#
loop_
_entity_poly.entity_id
_entity_poly.type
_entity_poly.pdbx_seq_one_letter_code
_entity_poly.pdbx_strand_id
1 'polypeptide(L)'
;MLPFVIIGGFFFGMLGLIKLGVLVYLVLTVFQLITLPVEFDASKRAAHQLVNLNILEQDEIGGVVQTLNAAGWTYVAAFVASLANLLYLVLLSRDR
;
A
#
# COMPACT_ATOMS: atom_id res chain seq x y z
N MET A 1 -10.74 -8.43 -5.95
CA MET A 1 -10.75 -7.12 -5.30
C MET A 1 -11.02 -5.97 -6.29
N LEU A 2 -10.25 -5.85 -7.39
CA LEU A 2 -10.42 -4.79 -8.40
C LEU A 2 -11.84 -4.59 -8.96
N PRO A 3 -12.64 -5.64 -9.26
CA PRO A 3 -14.01 -5.45 -9.76
C PRO A 3 -14.94 -4.75 -8.75
N PHE A 4 -14.79 -5.06 -7.46
CA PHE A 4 -15.60 -4.46 -6.40
C PHE A 4 -15.24 -3.00 -6.16
N VAL A 5 -13.97 -2.62 -6.33
CA VAL A 5 -13.51 -1.23 -6.23
C VAL A 5 -14.08 -0.38 -7.37
N ILE A 6 -14.11 -0.93 -8.59
CA ILE A 6 -14.67 -0.23 -9.77
C ILE A 6 -16.18 -0.05 -9.61
N ILE A 7 -16.91 -1.09 -9.17
CA ILE A 7 -18.35 -1.00 -8.92
C ILE A 7 -18.65 -0.02 -7.79
N GLY A 8 -17.93 -0.09 -6.67
CA GLY A 8 -18.07 0.85 -5.56
C GLY A 8 -17.81 2.30 -5.97
N GLY A 9 -16.76 2.54 -6.76
CA GLY A 9 -16.45 3.87 -7.31
C GLY A 9 -17.56 4.44 -8.19
N PHE A 10 -18.19 3.60 -9.01
CA PHE A 10 -19.34 4.00 -9.84
C PHE A 10 -20.54 4.42 -8.98
N PHE A 11 -20.87 3.65 -7.93
CA PHE A 11 -21.93 4.00 -6.98
C PHE A 11 -21.63 5.28 -6.19
N PHE A 12 -20.39 5.50 -5.76
CA PHE A 12 -19.98 6.75 -5.09
C PHE A 12 -20.15 7.97 -5.98
N GLY A 13 -19.87 7.83 -7.29
CA GLY A 13 -20.08 8.89 -8.28
C GLY A 13 -21.54 9.24 -8.52
N MET A 14 -22.44 8.25 -8.50
CA MET A 14 -23.89 8.40 -8.70
C MET A 14 -24.60 9.00 -7.49
N LEU A 15 -24.14 8.70 -6.27
CA LEU A 15 -24.76 9.14 -5.02
C LEU A 15 -24.24 10.50 -4.50
N GLY A 16 -23.36 11.18 -5.25
CA GLY A 16 -22.75 12.45 -4.80
C GLY A 16 -21.77 12.29 -3.62
N LEU A 17 -21.32 11.06 -3.35
CA LEU A 17 -20.49 10.71 -2.20
C LEU A 17 -18.99 10.94 -2.43
N ILE A 18 -18.60 11.71 -3.46
CA ILE A 18 -17.20 11.98 -3.80
C ILE A 18 -16.45 12.58 -2.59
N LYS A 19 -17.07 13.50 -1.84
CA LYS A 19 -16.46 14.10 -0.64
C LYS A 19 -16.14 13.06 0.45
N LEU A 20 -17.03 12.07 0.62
CA LEU A 20 -16.80 10.94 1.53
C LEU A 20 -15.62 10.08 1.03
N GLY A 21 -15.58 9.80 -0.27
CA GLY A 21 -14.47 9.07 -0.90
C GLY A 21 -13.11 9.76 -0.71
N VAL A 22 -13.06 11.08 -0.88
CA VAL A 22 -11.85 11.89 -0.61
C VAL A 22 -11.42 11.75 0.85
N LEU A 23 -12.35 11.85 1.80
CA LEU A 23 -12.03 11.70 3.23
C LEU A 23 -11.45 10.31 3.54
N VAL A 24 -12.05 9.25 3.01
CA VAL A 24 -11.58 7.86 3.21
C VAL A 24 -10.18 7.67 2.62
N TYR A 25 -9.95 8.09 1.38
CA TYR A 25 -8.64 7.97 0.75
C TYR A 25 -7.58 8.85 1.43
N LEU A 26 -7.96 10.01 1.98
CA LEU A 26 -7.06 10.85 2.77
C LEU A 26 -6.56 10.10 4.00
N VAL A 27 -7.48 9.53 4.79
CA VAL A 27 -7.14 8.75 6.00
C VAL A 27 -6.26 7.55 5.63
N LEU A 28 -6.63 6.80 4.59
CA LEU A 28 -5.85 5.64 4.12
C LEU A 28 -4.44 6.04 3.67
N THR A 29 -4.31 7.13 2.91
CA THR A 29 -3.02 7.60 2.38
C THR A 29 -2.10 8.07 3.52
N VAL A 30 -2.63 8.83 4.49
CA VAL A 30 -1.87 9.27 5.65
C VAL A 30 -1.46 8.09 6.53
N PHE A 31 -2.37 7.15 6.77
CA PHE A 31 -2.07 5.95 7.54
C PHE A 31 -0.94 5.16 6.88
N GLN A 32 -1.05 4.90 5.57
CA GLN A 32 -0.03 4.19 4.81
C GLN A 32 1.33 4.91 4.83
N LEU A 33 1.35 6.24 4.75
CA LEU A 33 2.59 7.02 4.85
C LEU A 33 3.27 6.84 6.22
N ILE A 34 2.49 6.85 7.29
CA ILE A 34 2.99 6.71 8.67
C ILE A 34 3.48 5.28 8.94
N THR A 35 2.84 4.26 8.36
CA THR A 35 3.22 2.86 8.57
C THR A 35 4.38 2.40 7.68
N LEU A 36 4.62 3.08 6.55
CA LEU A 36 5.66 2.71 5.61
C LEU A 36 7.06 2.49 6.24
N PRO A 37 7.55 3.32 7.19
CA PRO A 37 8.82 3.05 7.87
C PRO A 37 8.82 1.76 8.71
N VAL A 38 7.70 1.41 9.35
CA VAL A 38 7.64 0.20 10.21
C VAL A 38 7.62 -1.08 9.37
N GLU A 39 7.03 -1.04 8.19
CA GLU A 39 7.03 -2.17 7.25
C GLU A 39 8.44 -2.44 6.69
N PHE A 40 9.20 -1.37 6.38
CA PHE A 40 10.61 -1.52 5.98
C PHE A 40 11.49 -2.07 7.10
N ASP A 41 11.30 -1.59 8.34
CA ASP A 41 12.01 -2.13 9.50
C ASP A 41 11.66 -3.61 9.73
N ALA A 42 10.38 -3.98 9.59
CA ALA A 42 9.93 -5.35 9.71
C ALA A 42 10.58 -6.28 8.67
N SER A 43 10.60 -5.90 7.39
CA SER A 43 11.27 -6.68 6.33
C SER A 43 12.76 -6.87 6.62
N LYS A 44 13.45 -5.81 7.07
CA LYS A 44 14.88 -5.88 7.40
C LYS A 44 15.14 -6.78 8.61
N ARG A 45 14.35 -6.64 9.67
CA ARG A 45 14.47 -7.48 10.87
C ARG A 45 14.16 -8.93 10.59
N ALA A 46 13.15 -9.22 9.78
CA ALA A 46 12.82 -10.58 9.36
C ALA A 46 14.01 -11.22 8.64
N ALA A 47 14.65 -10.50 7.71
CA ALA A 47 15.83 -11.01 7.01
C ALA A 47 16.97 -11.41 7.97
N HIS A 48 17.27 -10.56 8.96
CA HIS A 48 18.27 -10.86 9.98
C HIS A 48 17.88 -12.04 10.88
N GLN A 49 16.60 -12.14 11.27
CA GLN A 49 16.12 -13.23 12.10
C GLN A 49 16.19 -14.58 11.38
N LEU A 50 15.82 -14.65 10.10
CA LEU A 50 15.88 -15.90 9.33
C LEU A 50 17.32 -16.43 9.21
N VAL A 51 18.30 -15.53 8.99
CA VAL A 51 19.73 -15.91 8.98
C VAL A 51 20.18 -16.40 10.37
N ASN A 52 19.78 -15.71 11.45
CA ASN A 52 20.16 -16.09 12.80
C ASN A 52 19.53 -17.40 13.29
N LEU A 53 18.35 -17.75 12.77
CA LEU A 53 17.66 -18.99 13.10
C LEU A 53 18.29 -20.21 12.43
N ASN A 54 19.26 -20.03 11.54
CA ASN A 54 19.99 -21.10 10.86
C ASN A 54 19.05 -22.06 10.08
N ILE A 55 17.94 -21.52 9.57
CA ILE A 55 16.91 -22.24 8.79
C ILE A 55 17.07 -22.08 7.28
N LEU A 56 18.07 -21.30 6.84
CA LEU A 56 18.36 -21.03 5.43
C LEU A 56 19.71 -21.65 5.06
N GLU A 57 19.78 -22.30 3.90
CA GLU A 57 21.07 -22.69 3.30
C GLU A 57 21.79 -21.46 2.73
N GLN A 58 23.13 -21.52 2.56
CA GLN A 58 23.92 -20.35 2.17
C GLN A 58 23.53 -19.77 0.81
N ASP A 59 23.10 -20.61 -0.11
CA ASP A 59 22.62 -20.25 -1.44
C ASP A 59 21.20 -19.66 -1.44
N GLU A 60 20.39 -19.94 -0.41
CA GLU A 60 19.03 -19.39 -0.26
C GLU A 60 18.98 -17.98 0.32
N ILE A 61 19.98 -17.59 1.13
CA ILE A 61 20.03 -16.31 1.85
C ILE A 61 19.80 -15.12 0.90
N GLY A 62 20.48 -15.12 -0.26
CA GLY A 62 20.35 -14.04 -1.24
C GLY A 62 18.93 -13.88 -1.77
N GLY A 63 18.27 -15.00 -2.12
CA GLY A 63 16.90 -14.99 -2.64
C GLY A 63 15.87 -14.58 -1.61
N VAL A 64 16.03 -15.03 -0.36
CA VAL A 64 15.13 -14.66 0.75
C VAL A 64 15.22 -13.17 1.06
N VAL A 65 16.44 -12.62 1.15
CA VAL A 65 16.65 -11.19 1.37
C VAL A 65 16.04 -10.36 0.23
N GLN A 66 16.22 -10.79 -1.02
CA GLN A 66 15.62 -10.10 -2.16
C GLN A 66 14.09 -10.13 -2.11
N THR A 67 13.50 -11.26 -1.73
CA THR A 67 12.05 -11.43 -1.60
C THR A 67 11.47 -10.56 -0.48
N LEU A 68 12.11 -10.51 0.69
CA LEU A 68 11.69 -9.65 1.81
C LEU A 68 11.80 -8.15 1.47
N ASN A 69 12.85 -7.76 0.73
CA ASN A 69 12.98 -6.40 0.22
C ASN A 69 11.87 -6.08 -0.79
N ALA A 70 11.57 -6.99 -1.72
CA ALA A 70 10.49 -6.82 -2.69
C ALA A 70 9.12 -6.70 -2.01
N ALA A 71 8.88 -7.46 -0.93
CA ALA A 71 7.66 -7.35 -0.13
C ALA A 71 7.50 -5.95 0.47
N GLY A 72 8.59 -5.34 0.97
CA GLY A 72 8.59 -3.95 1.47
C GLY A 72 8.16 -2.94 0.41
N TRP A 73 8.60 -3.11 -0.84
CA TRP A 73 8.22 -2.24 -1.96
C TRP A 73 6.72 -2.29 -2.31
N THR A 74 6.02 -3.38 -1.98
CA THR A 74 4.57 -3.48 -2.23
C THR A 74 3.77 -2.48 -1.38
N TYR A 75 4.27 -2.10 -0.19
CA TYR A 75 3.66 -1.06 0.64
C TYR A 75 3.84 0.33 0.04
N VAL A 76 4.99 0.60 -0.60
CA VAL A 76 5.21 1.83 -1.37
C VAL A 76 4.26 1.89 -2.56
N ALA A 77 4.12 0.79 -3.30
CA ALA A 77 3.19 0.72 -4.41
C ALA A 77 1.74 0.98 -3.97
N ALA A 78 1.33 0.40 -2.83
CA ALA A 78 0.01 0.65 -2.24
C ALA A 78 -0.18 2.13 -1.83
N PHE A 79 0.84 2.76 -1.24
CA PHE A 79 0.82 4.20 -0.92
C PHE A 79 0.66 5.07 -2.17
N VAL A 80 1.46 4.82 -3.20
CA VAL A 80 1.39 5.57 -4.45
C VAL A 80 0.02 5.39 -5.12
N ALA A 81 -0.52 4.17 -5.11
CA ALA A 81 -1.84 3.90 -5.65
C ALA A 81 -2.96 4.61 -4.87
N SER A 82 -2.90 4.63 -3.53
CA SER A 82 -3.90 5.34 -2.71
C SER A 82 -3.80 6.85 -2.90
N LEU A 83 -2.58 7.40 -2.95
CA LEU A 83 -2.33 8.81 -3.23
C LEU A 83 -2.82 9.22 -4.62
N ALA A 84 -2.57 8.41 -5.66
CA ALA A 84 -3.05 8.68 -7.01
C ALA A 84 -4.59 8.70 -7.07
N ASN A 85 -5.26 7.76 -6.39
CA ASN A 85 -6.72 7.77 -6.30
C ASN A 85 -7.25 8.97 -5.50
N LEU A 86 -6.59 9.38 -4.42
CA LEU A 86 -6.94 10.58 -3.67
C LEU A 86 -6.89 11.82 -4.56
N LEU A 87 -5.77 12.00 -5.30
CA LEU A 87 -5.60 13.11 -6.22
C LEU A 87 -6.66 13.09 -7.33
N TYR A 88 -6.94 11.92 -7.90
CA TYR A 88 -8.01 11.75 -8.90
C TYR A 88 -9.38 12.19 -8.35
N LEU A 89 -9.76 11.74 -7.15
CA LEU A 89 -11.04 12.10 -6.53
C LEU A 89 -11.11 13.59 -6.17
N VAL A 90 -10.01 14.20 -5.71
CA VAL A 90 -9.95 15.64 -5.42
C VAL A 90 -10.14 16.46 -6.69
N LEU A 91 -9.45 16.10 -7.78
CA LEU A 91 -9.59 16.76 -9.08
C LEU A 91 -11.03 16.63 -9.60
N LEU A 92 -11.59 15.43 -9.56
CA LEU A 92 -12.98 15.17 -9.98
C LEU A 92 -14.01 15.95 -9.14
N SER A 93 -13.74 16.15 -7.85
CA SER A 93 -14.63 16.90 -6.95
C SER A 93 -14.64 18.41 -7.21
N ARG A 94 -13.63 18.92 -7.92
CA ARG A 94 -13.47 20.35 -8.23
C ARG A 94 -14.20 20.75 -9.51
N ASP A 95 -14.35 19.82 -10.44
CA ASP A 95 -15.00 20.00 -11.74
C ASP A 95 -16.54 19.83 -11.70
N ARG A 96 -17.14 19.64 -10.52
CA ARG A 96 -18.59 19.55 -10.30
C ARG A 96 -19.07 20.64 -9.36
#